data_AF-A0A842RFH3-F1
#
_entry.id   AF-A0A842RFH3-F1
#
_cell.length_a   1.000
_cell.length_b   1.000
_cell.length_c   1.000
_cell.angle_alpha   90.00
_cell.angle_beta   90.00
_cell.angle_gamma   90.00
#
_symmetry.space_group_name_H-M   'P 1'
#
loop_
_entity.id
_entity.type
_entity.pdbx_description
1 polymer ?
#
loop_
_entity_poly.entity_id
_entity_poly.type
_entity_poly.pdbx_seq_one_letter_code
_entity_poly.pdbx_strand_id
1 'polypeptide(L)'
;MNYNLSLDNKKNGSEFLENTLSIQQNIKNLKQTSEFLLSLDENVSQSNGWTLREILLHIWSWDEQMIDACEAKIAGATDDDLFDYQKQGIEMDLWNEQMIEQKKDLSLEEVKKLFKETREKTIKYFEKFFANIETIEDEESFLRFETVVVLWQHDKHHIEQAGQKVSL
;
A
#
# COMPACT_ATOMS: atom_id res chain seq x y z
N MET A 1 3.25 7.24 -49.01
CA MET A 1 2.98 6.01 -48.24
C MET A 1 4.29 5.25 -48.13
N ASN A 2 4.81 5.15 -46.91
CA ASN A 2 5.78 4.17 -46.38
C ASN A 2 6.46 4.82 -45.17
N TYR A 3 5.79 4.74 -44.02
CA TYR A 3 6.45 4.90 -42.74
C TYR A 3 7.08 3.54 -42.41
N ASN A 4 8.42 3.51 -42.44
CA ASN A 4 9.20 2.44 -41.86
C ASN A 4 8.92 2.39 -40.35
N LEU A 5 8.12 1.42 -39.91
CA LEU A 5 8.06 1.01 -38.51
C LEU A 5 9.36 0.26 -38.19
N SER A 6 10.36 1.03 -37.76
CA SER A 6 11.65 0.53 -37.27
C SER A 6 11.46 -0.28 -36.00
N LEU A 7 12.29 -1.32 -35.88
CA LEU A 7 12.33 -2.43 -34.93
C LEU A 7 12.58 -2.08 -33.45
N ASP A 8 12.10 -0.94 -32.93
CA ASP A 8 12.30 -0.59 -31.51
C ASP A 8 11.26 -1.19 -30.54
N ASN A 9 10.18 -1.80 -31.04
CA ASN A 9 9.12 -2.41 -30.22
C ASN A 9 9.50 -3.73 -29.49
N LYS A 10 10.72 -4.24 -29.63
CA LYS A 10 11.12 -5.52 -29.02
C LYS A 10 11.82 -5.39 -27.67
N LYS A 11 12.45 -4.26 -27.35
CA LYS A 11 13.06 -4.03 -26.02
C LYS A 11 12.00 -3.69 -24.97
N ASN A 12 11.03 -2.85 -25.33
CA ASN A 12 9.95 -2.45 -24.41
C ASN A 12 9.04 -3.64 -24.00
N GLY A 13 8.92 -4.66 -24.85
CA GLY A 13 8.07 -5.81 -24.56
C GLY A 13 8.59 -6.75 -23.46
N SER A 14 9.91 -6.96 -23.36
CA SER A 14 10.47 -7.85 -22.31
C SER A 14 10.52 -7.16 -20.96
N GLU A 15 10.90 -5.88 -20.93
CA GLU A 15 10.92 -5.06 -19.71
C GLU A 15 9.51 -4.87 -19.15
N PHE A 16 8.51 -4.63 -20.01
CA PHE A 16 7.11 -4.58 -19.60
C PHE A 16 6.60 -5.90 -19.00
N LEU A 17 6.94 -7.04 -19.61
CA LEU A 17 6.58 -8.37 -19.10
C LEU A 17 7.25 -8.67 -17.75
N GLU A 18 8.53 -8.34 -17.60
CA GLU A 18 9.27 -8.48 -16.33
C GLU A 18 8.68 -7.59 -15.23
N ASN A 19 8.34 -6.33 -15.55
CA ASN A 19 7.69 -5.42 -14.62
C ASN A 19 6.30 -5.90 -14.22
N THR A 20 5.51 -6.44 -15.16
CA THR A 20 4.17 -6.99 -14.88
C THR A 20 4.24 -8.21 -13.97
N LEU A 21 5.18 -9.12 -14.22
CA LEU A 21 5.41 -10.29 -13.36
C LEU A 21 5.87 -9.88 -11.95
N SER A 22 6.73 -8.87 -11.85
CA SER A 22 7.16 -8.27 -10.58
C SER A 22 5.97 -7.69 -9.81
N ILE A 23 5.09 -6.92 -10.46
CA ILE A 23 3.88 -6.34 -9.85
C ILE A 23 2.96 -7.42 -9.30
N GLN A 24 2.64 -8.44 -10.09
CA GLN A 24 1.76 -9.52 -9.64
C GLN A 24 2.33 -10.26 -8.43
N GLN A 25 3.66 -10.47 -8.41
CA GLN A 25 4.33 -11.06 -7.26
C GLN A 25 4.27 -10.14 -6.03
N ASN A 26 4.41 -8.83 -6.18
CA ASN A 26 4.31 -7.88 -5.08
C ASN A 26 2.90 -7.80 -4.50
N ILE A 27 1.86 -7.81 -5.36
CA ILE A 27 0.46 -7.89 -4.91
C ILE A 27 0.21 -9.20 -4.16
N LYS A 28 0.76 -10.33 -4.64
CA LYS A 28 0.68 -11.62 -3.95
C LYS A 28 1.36 -11.55 -2.57
N ASN A 29 2.55 -10.98 -2.49
CA ASN A 29 3.28 -10.82 -1.22
C ASN A 29 2.49 -9.93 -0.24
N LEU A 30 1.89 -8.85 -0.72
CA LEU A 30 1.04 -7.97 0.08
C LEU A 30 -0.17 -8.74 0.63
N LYS A 31 -0.86 -9.55 -0.19
CA LYS A 31 -1.97 -10.41 0.24
C LYS A 31 -1.53 -11.39 1.34
N GLN A 32 -0.45 -12.13 1.12
CA GLN A 32 0.06 -13.10 2.09
C GLN A 32 0.49 -12.44 3.41
N THR A 33 1.10 -11.25 3.33
CA THR A 33 1.50 -10.47 4.50
C THR A 33 0.27 -9.98 5.28
N SER A 34 -0.79 -9.57 4.56
CA SER A 34 -2.06 -9.16 5.16
C SER A 34 -2.75 -10.31 5.90
N GLU A 35 -2.79 -11.50 5.28
CA GLU A 35 -3.33 -12.72 5.90
C GLU A 35 -2.55 -13.11 7.15
N PHE A 36 -1.22 -13.01 7.09
CA PHE A 36 -0.36 -13.25 8.23
C PHE A 36 -0.68 -12.29 9.38
N LEU A 37 -0.74 -10.97 9.14
CA LEU A 37 -1.12 -9.96 10.14
C LEU A 37 -2.46 -10.28 10.80
N LEU A 38 -3.47 -10.66 10.01
CA LEU A 38 -4.80 -11.02 10.52
C LEU A 38 -4.79 -12.27 11.41
N SER A 39 -3.84 -13.19 11.19
CA SER A 39 -3.69 -14.41 11.97
C SER A 39 -3.02 -14.20 13.34
N LEU A 40 -2.34 -13.06 13.55
CA LEU A 40 -1.61 -12.80 14.78
C LEU A 40 -2.57 -12.57 15.97
N ASP A 41 -2.11 -12.88 17.18
CA ASP A 41 -2.89 -12.69 18.41
C ASP A 41 -2.46 -11.44 19.18
N GLU A 42 -3.26 -11.08 20.19
CA GLU A 42 -3.10 -9.88 21.01
C GLU A 42 -1.78 -9.79 21.78
N ASN A 43 -1.02 -10.88 21.92
CA ASN A 43 0.27 -10.86 22.62
C ASN A 43 1.39 -10.28 21.76
N VAL A 44 1.15 -10.04 20.47
CA VAL A 44 2.12 -9.41 19.58
C VAL A 44 2.26 -7.93 19.91
N SER A 45 3.50 -7.50 20.15
CA SER A 45 3.87 -6.11 20.37
C SER A 45 5.28 -5.82 19.86
N GLN A 46 5.51 -4.57 19.48
CA GLN A 46 6.82 -4.04 19.09
C GLN A 46 7.62 -3.57 20.31
N SER A 47 8.93 -3.42 20.13
CA SER A 47 9.84 -2.92 21.17
C SER A 47 9.57 -1.48 21.62
N ASN A 48 8.90 -0.68 20.79
CA ASN A 48 8.46 0.68 21.11
C ASN A 48 7.15 0.72 21.93
N GLY A 49 6.54 -0.44 22.20
CA GLY A 49 5.30 -0.58 22.96
C GLY A 49 4.03 -0.68 22.12
N TRP A 50 4.08 -0.53 20.79
CA TRP A 50 2.90 -0.72 19.95
C TRP A 50 2.39 -2.15 20.01
N THR A 51 1.13 -2.30 20.39
CA THR A 51 0.38 -3.56 20.36
C THR A 51 -0.02 -3.92 18.94
N LEU A 52 -0.38 -5.19 18.67
CA LEU A 52 -0.92 -5.60 17.37
C LEU A 52 -2.08 -4.72 16.91
N ARG A 53 -2.94 -4.30 17.84
CA ARG A 53 -4.06 -3.42 17.56
C ARG A 53 -3.60 -2.07 16.99
N GLU A 54 -2.57 -1.48 17.57
CA GLU A 54 -2.02 -0.18 17.14
C GLU A 54 -1.26 -0.32 15.83
N ILE A 55 -0.52 -1.42 15.63
CA ILE A 55 0.13 -1.74 14.36
C ILE A 55 -0.91 -1.83 13.23
N LEU A 56 -2.01 -2.55 13.46
CA LEU A 56 -3.07 -2.70 12.47
C LEU A 56 -3.79 -1.37 12.19
N LEU A 57 -4.01 -0.53 13.20
CA LEU A 57 -4.59 0.81 13.02
C LEU A 57 -3.67 1.74 12.23
N HIS A 58 -2.37 1.69 12.50
CA HIS A 58 -1.37 2.44 11.75
C HIS A 58 -1.38 2.04 10.28
N ILE A 59 -1.27 0.74 9.99
CA ILE A 59 -1.29 0.24 8.60
C ILE A 59 -2.62 0.57 7.92
N TRP A 60 -3.75 0.34 8.60
CA TRP A 60 -5.08 0.68 8.09
C TRP A 60 -5.19 2.15 7.68
N SER A 61 -4.67 3.07 8.50
CA SER A 61 -4.76 4.50 8.21
C SER A 61 -4.01 4.88 6.93
N TRP A 62 -2.85 4.28 6.69
CA TRP A 62 -2.12 4.46 5.43
C TRP A 62 -2.84 3.82 4.23
N ASP A 63 -3.50 2.68 4.41
CA ASP A 63 -4.31 2.09 3.34
C ASP A 63 -5.47 3.03 2.95
N GLU A 64 -6.16 3.66 3.90
CA GLU A 64 -7.22 4.66 3.62
C GLU A 64 -6.66 5.86 2.84
N GLN A 65 -5.50 6.37 3.25
CA GLN A 65 -4.82 7.45 2.53
C GLN A 65 -4.47 7.06 1.08
N MET A 66 -4.03 5.82 0.86
CA MET A 66 -3.74 5.31 -0.48
C MET A 66 -5.00 5.18 -1.33
N ILE A 67 -6.12 4.76 -0.73
CA ILE A 67 -7.42 4.73 -1.38
C ILE A 67 -7.88 6.13 -1.80
N ASP A 68 -7.78 7.11 -0.91
CA ASP A 68 -8.19 8.49 -1.21
C ASP A 68 -7.34 9.07 -2.34
N ALA A 69 -6.03 8.84 -2.29
CA ALA A 69 -5.11 9.29 -3.31
C ALA A 69 -5.37 8.59 -4.68
N CYS A 70 -5.70 7.29 -4.66
CA CYS A 70 -6.18 6.54 -5.82
C CYS A 70 -7.45 7.15 -6.42
N GLU A 71 -8.45 7.46 -5.58
CA GLU A 71 -9.72 8.05 -5.99
C GLU A 71 -9.52 9.46 -6.57
N ALA A 72 -8.66 10.28 -5.95
CA ALA A 72 -8.29 11.60 -6.43
C ALA A 72 -7.63 11.54 -7.81
N LYS A 73 -6.68 10.61 -8.03
CA LYS A 73 -6.04 10.44 -9.35
C LYS A 73 -7.02 10.02 -10.42
N ILE A 74 -7.96 9.12 -10.11
CA ILE A 74 -9.05 8.74 -11.04
C ILE A 74 -9.92 9.94 -11.40
N ALA A 75 -10.14 10.87 -10.46
CA ALA A 75 -10.88 12.11 -10.69
C ALA A 75 -10.07 13.19 -11.43
N GLY A 76 -8.79 12.94 -11.75
CA GLY A 76 -7.91 13.89 -12.44
C GLY A 76 -7.29 14.95 -11.54
N ALA A 77 -7.20 14.72 -10.23
CA ALA A 77 -6.46 15.59 -9.32
C ALA A 77 -4.95 15.59 -9.65
N THR A 78 -4.28 16.71 -9.33
CA THR A 78 -2.81 16.79 -9.31
C THR A 78 -2.29 16.12 -8.04
N ASP A 79 -1.00 15.77 -8.04
CA ASP A 79 -0.37 15.05 -6.93
C ASP A 79 -0.09 15.95 -5.71
N ASP A 80 -0.51 17.22 -5.76
CA ASP A 80 -0.40 18.16 -4.65
C ASP A 80 -1.41 17.78 -3.54
N ASP A 81 -0.93 17.69 -2.30
CA ASP A 81 -1.73 17.44 -1.10
C ASP A 81 -2.59 16.17 -1.13
N LEU A 82 -2.05 15.05 -1.61
CA LEU A 82 -2.77 13.78 -1.63
C LEU A 82 -3.05 13.23 -0.21
N PHE A 83 -2.15 13.51 0.74
CA PHE A 83 -2.20 12.97 2.09
C PHE A 83 -2.70 13.98 3.12
N ASP A 84 -3.48 13.50 4.08
CA ASP A 84 -4.14 14.35 5.07
C ASP A 84 -3.17 15.05 6.01
N TYR A 85 -2.03 14.43 6.35
CA TYR A 85 -1.02 15.10 7.18
C TYR A 85 -0.41 16.31 6.45
N GLN A 86 -0.26 16.23 5.13
CA GLN A 86 0.21 17.34 4.28
C GLN A 86 -0.83 18.45 4.25
N LYS A 87 -2.10 18.11 3.97
CA LYS A 87 -3.24 19.05 3.98
C LYS A 87 -3.38 19.79 5.31
N GLN A 88 -3.12 19.10 6.42
CA GLN A 88 -3.20 19.64 7.77
C GLN A 88 -1.95 20.43 8.19
N GLY A 89 -0.84 20.29 7.46
CA GLY A 89 0.44 20.89 7.83
C GLY A 89 0.97 20.35 9.16
N ILE A 90 0.75 19.07 9.47
CA ILE A 90 1.24 18.42 10.69
C ILE A 90 2.31 17.38 10.38
N GLU A 91 3.19 17.14 11.36
CA GLU A 91 4.20 16.09 11.26
C GLU A 91 3.56 14.71 11.11
N MET A 92 4.16 13.88 10.26
CA MET A 92 3.65 12.55 9.94
C MET A 92 3.52 11.65 11.20
N ASP A 93 4.47 11.74 12.13
CA ASP A 93 4.42 10.97 13.37
C ASP A 93 3.24 11.38 14.26
N LEU A 94 2.97 12.69 14.33
CA LEU A 94 1.82 13.21 15.08
C LEU A 94 0.50 12.77 14.42
N TRP A 95 0.44 12.73 13.08
CA TRP A 95 -0.71 12.21 12.36
C TRP A 95 -0.92 10.71 12.65
N ASN A 96 0.14 9.89 12.64
CA ASN A 96 0.06 8.46 12.98
C ASN A 96 -0.53 8.26 14.39
N GLU A 97 -0.03 9.01 15.38
CA GLU A 97 -0.54 8.98 16.76
C GLU A 97 -2.02 9.37 16.83
N GLN A 98 -2.43 10.40 16.10
CA GLN A 98 -3.83 10.83 16.05
C GLN A 98 -4.75 9.76 15.46
N MET A 99 -4.34 9.08 14.39
CA MET A 99 -5.15 8.03 13.75
C MET A 99 -5.37 6.84 14.69
N ILE A 100 -4.34 6.46 15.44
CA ILE A 100 -4.43 5.41 16.47
C ILE A 100 -5.36 5.84 17.61
N GLU A 101 -5.18 7.06 18.13
CA GLU A 101 -5.96 7.60 19.25
C GLU A 101 -7.45 7.74 18.92
N GLN A 102 -7.80 8.17 17.70
CA GLN A 102 -9.18 8.29 17.23
C GLN A 102 -9.95 6.96 17.22
N LYS A 103 -9.22 5.83 17.21
CA LYS A 103 -9.77 4.47 17.16
C LYS A 103 -9.43 3.66 18.41
N LYS A 104 -9.01 4.31 19.50
CA LYS A 104 -8.57 3.63 20.73
C LYS A 104 -9.63 2.73 21.37
N ASP A 105 -10.91 3.03 21.16
CA ASP A 105 -12.01 2.31 21.77
C ASP A 105 -12.42 1.04 20.97
N LEU A 106 -11.86 0.83 19.77
CA LEU A 106 -12.10 -0.38 19.00
C LEU A 106 -11.36 -1.57 19.61
N SER A 107 -12.06 -2.71 19.68
CA SER A 107 -11.46 -3.99 20.01
C SER A 107 -10.53 -4.50 18.90
N LEU A 108 -9.63 -5.44 19.23
CA LEU A 108 -8.74 -6.04 18.23
C LEU A 108 -9.51 -6.68 17.06
N GLU A 109 -10.63 -7.36 17.33
CA GLU A 109 -11.45 -7.99 16.30
C GLU A 109 -12.11 -6.95 15.36
N GLU A 110 -12.57 -5.82 15.89
CA GLU A 110 -13.08 -4.71 15.08
C GLU A 110 -11.98 -4.08 14.23
N VAL A 111 -10.78 -3.91 14.79
CA VAL A 111 -9.61 -3.41 14.05
C VAL A 111 -9.19 -4.37 12.95
N LYS A 112 -9.15 -5.68 13.21
CA LYS A 112 -8.86 -6.70 12.18
C LYS A 112 -9.86 -6.66 11.04
N LYS A 113 -11.15 -6.53 11.35
CA LYS A 113 -12.21 -6.39 10.34
C LYS A 113 -12.00 -5.14 9.49
N LEU A 114 -11.75 -4.01 10.15
CA LEU A 114 -11.50 -2.72 9.49
C LEU A 114 -10.28 -2.79 8.56
N PHE A 115 -9.15 -3.29 9.07
CA PHE A 115 -7.93 -3.51 8.30
C PHE A 115 -8.20 -4.40 7.07
N LYS A 116 -8.87 -5.54 7.25
CA LYS A 116 -9.17 -6.46 6.15
C LYS A 116 -9.99 -5.79 5.04
N GLU A 117 -11.07 -5.11 5.40
CA GLU A 117 -11.97 -4.47 4.45
C GLU A 117 -11.25 -3.38 3.64
N THR A 118 -10.48 -2.52 4.31
CA THR A 118 -9.69 -1.47 3.68
C THR A 118 -8.58 -2.08 2.80
N ARG A 119 -7.82 -3.06 3.30
CA ARG A 119 -6.73 -3.70 2.53
C ARG A 119 -7.23 -4.37 1.26
N GLU A 120 -8.38 -5.04 1.30
CA GLU A 120 -9.02 -5.60 0.11
C GLU A 120 -9.39 -4.52 -0.91
N LYS A 121 -9.81 -3.32 -0.46
CA LYS A 121 -10.09 -2.17 -1.33
C LYS A 121 -8.79 -1.61 -1.94
N THR A 122 -7.74 -1.43 -1.15
CA THR A 122 -6.41 -0.97 -1.62
C THR A 122 -5.85 -1.90 -2.69
N ILE A 123 -5.88 -3.21 -2.45
CA ILE A 123 -5.40 -4.20 -3.41
C ILE A 123 -6.21 -4.14 -4.72
N LYS A 124 -7.53 -3.97 -4.66
CA LYS A 124 -8.36 -3.82 -5.86
C LYS A 124 -8.00 -2.58 -6.66
N TYR A 125 -7.67 -1.46 -6.01
CA TYR A 125 -7.17 -0.28 -6.71
C TYR A 125 -5.87 -0.59 -7.44
N PHE A 126 -4.90 -1.21 -6.78
CA PHE A 126 -3.65 -1.61 -7.40
C PHE A 126 -3.86 -2.56 -8.58
N GLU A 127 -4.66 -3.61 -8.41
CA GLU A 127 -4.98 -4.52 -9.53
C GLU A 127 -5.62 -3.77 -10.71
N LYS A 128 -6.48 -2.79 -10.45
CA LYS A 128 -7.11 -1.96 -11.48
C LYS A 128 -6.13 -1.01 -12.17
N PHE A 129 -5.30 -0.30 -11.42
CA PHE A 129 -4.34 0.65 -11.98
C PHE A 129 -3.25 -0.06 -12.77
N PHE A 130 -2.72 -1.17 -12.27
CA PHE A 130 -1.67 -1.92 -12.95
C PHE A 130 -2.17 -2.77 -14.13
N ALA A 131 -3.50 -2.93 -14.27
CA ALA A 131 -4.08 -3.41 -15.52
C ALA A 131 -4.01 -2.35 -16.65
N ASN A 132 -3.72 -1.07 -16.32
CA ASN A 132 -3.60 0.02 -17.28
C ASN A 132 -2.15 0.53 -17.38
N ILE A 133 -1.49 0.20 -18.50
CA ILE A 133 -0.07 0.48 -18.77
C ILE A 133 0.30 1.96 -18.64
N GLU A 134 -0.61 2.87 -19.00
CA GLU A 134 -0.36 4.32 -18.95
C GLU A 134 -0.12 4.82 -17.50
N THR A 135 -0.65 4.12 -16.50
CA THR A 135 -0.41 4.45 -15.07
C THR A 135 0.98 4.01 -14.59
N ILE A 136 1.57 3.00 -15.23
CA ILE A 136 2.85 2.40 -14.83
C ILE A 136 4.03 3.27 -15.30
N GLU A 137 3.88 3.96 -16.43
CA GLU A 137 4.94 4.74 -17.08
C GLU A 137 4.98 6.21 -16.65
N ASP A 138 3.99 6.71 -15.91
CA ASP A 138 4.02 8.06 -15.33
C ASP A 138 5.05 8.13 -14.21
N GLU A 139 6.26 8.58 -14.53
CA GLU A 139 7.38 8.65 -13.60
C GLU A 139 7.14 9.58 -12.40
N GLU A 140 6.26 10.55 -12.56
CA GLU A 140 5.90 11.54 -11.54
C GLU A 140 4.76 11.08 -10.64
N SER A 141 4.00 10.06 -11.07
CA SER A 141 2.87 9.52 -10.30
C SER A 141 3.32 8.80 -9.03
N PHE A 142 2.71 9.17 -7.90
CA PHE A 142 2.86 8.40 -6.67
C PHE A 142 2.23 6.99 -6.75
N LEU A 143 1.40 6.69 -7.77
CA LEU A 143 0.76 5.38 -7.98
C LEU A 143 1.60 4.40 -8.81
N ARG A 144 2.90 4.70 -9.00
CA ARG A 144 3.82 3.77 -9.65
C ARG A 144 3.87 2.43 -8.94
N PHE A 145 4.34 1.42 -9.67
CA PHE A 145 4.43 0.05 -9.16
C PHE A 145 5.25 -0.08 -7.87
N GLU A 146 6.22 0.82 -7.66
CA GLU A 146 7.06 0.88 -6.47
C GLU A 146 6.23 1.07 -5.19
N THR A 147 5.08 1.73 -5.27
CA THR A 147 4.20 1.97 -4.11
C THR A 147 3.65 0.69 -3.51
N VAL A 148 3.36 -0.34 -4.33
CA VAL A 148 2.98 -1.67 -3.82
C VAL A 148 4.13 -2.33 -3.07
N VAL A 149 5.35 -2.17 -3.59
CA VAL A 149 6.56 -2.67 -2.93
C VAL A 149 6.76 -1.97 -1.60
N VAL A 150 6.61 -0.65 -1.55
CA VAL A 150 6.72 0.15 -0.33
C VAL A 150 5.70 -0.27 0.72
N LEU A 151 4.42 -0.43 0.36
CA LEU A 151 3.38 -0.90 1.29
C LEU A 151 3.68 -2.30 1.83
N TRP A 152 4.08 -3.23 0.97
CA TRP A 152 4.45 -4.57 1.41
C TRP A 152 5.68 -4.55 2.33
N GLN A 153 6.72 -3.79 1.99
CA GLN A 153 7.93 -3.66 2.81
C GLN A 153 7.64 -2.98 4.15
N HIS A 154 6.72 -2.00 4.16
CA HIS A 154 6.23 -1.32 5.37
C HIS A 154 5.53 -2.29 6.32
N ASP A 155 4.57 -3.07 5.83
CA ASP A 155 3.90 -4.11 6.64
C ASP A 155 4.92 -5.10 7.21
N LYS A 156 5.82 -5.59 6.34
CA LYS A 156 6.87 -6.54 6.71
C LYS A 156 7.77 -5.97 7.81
N HIS A 157 8.16 -4.70 7.69
CA HIS A 157 8.97 -4.02 8.69
C HIS A 157 8.28 -4.01 10.06
N HIS A 158 6.99 -3.71 10.10
CA HIS A 158 6.24 -3.71 11.35
C HIS A 158 6.15 -5.10 12.00
N ILE A 159 5.96 -6.14 11.18
CA ILE A 159 5.94 -7.54 11.61
C ILE A 159 7.29 -7.97 12.19
N GLU A 160 8.39 -7.63 11.51
CA GLU A 160 9.74 -7.98 11.94
C GLU A 160 10.14 -7.25 13.24
N GLN A 161 9.72 -5.99 13.39
CA GLN A 161 9.89 -5.25 14.65
C GLN A 161 9.12 -5.86 15.83
N ALA A 162 8.05 -6.60 15.56
CA ALA A 162 7.31 -7.37 16.56
C ALA A 162 7.90 -8.78 16.80
N GLY A 163 9.10 -9.05 16.28
CA GLY A 163 9.82 -10.32 16.44
C GLY A 163 9.25 -11.48 15.62
N GLN A 164 8.30 -11.21 14.72
CA GLN A 164 7.68 -12.21 13.87
C GLN A 164 8.47 -12.38 12.57
N LYS A 165 8.30 -13.52 11.89
CA LYS A 165 8.94 -13.79 10.59
C LYS A 165 7.89 -14.06 9.53
N VAL A 166 7.91 -13.27 8.47
CA VAL A 166 7.10 -13.53 7.28
C VAL A 166 7.88 -14.48 6.37
N SER A 167 7.42 -15.73 6.26
CA SER A 167 7.91 -16.66 5.24
C SER A 167 7.04 -16.52 4.00
N LEU A 168 7.56 -15.87 2.95
CA LEU A 168 6.88 -15.66 1.66
C LEU A 168 7.35 -16.67 0.62
#